data_AF-A0AAD7YJ66-F1
#
_entry.id   AF-A0AAD7YJ66-F1
#
_cell.length_a   1.000
_cell.length_b   1.000
_cell.length_c   1.000
_cell.angle_alpha   90.00
_cell.angle_beta   90.00
_cell.angle_gamma   90.00
#
_symmetry.space_group_name_H-M   'P 1'
#
loop_
_entity.id
_entity.type
_entity.pdbx_description
1 polymer ?
#
loop_
_entity_poly.entity_id
_entity_poly.type
_entity_poly.pdbx_seq_one_letter_code
_entity_poly.pdbx_strand_id
1 'polypeptide(L)'
;MVTFAPDEVGLADKSPCAGIRADLKICLLASDCCKKDKKTPRECLRDGVVPMECAQLRQTFFECKRSLLDNRRRFRGHKGY
;
A
#
# COMPACT_ATOMS: atom_id res chain seq x y z
N MET A 1 13.56 -8.97 3.35
CA MET A 1 12.35 -8.13 3.19
C MET A 1 11.46 -8.87 2.22
N VAL A 2 10.29 -9.35 2.65
CA VAL A 2 9.42 -10.17 1.79
C VAL A 2 8.60 -9.20 0.94
N THR A 3 8.87 -9.15 -0.37
CA THR A 3 8.09 -8.39 -1.35
C THR A 3 7.19 -9.37 -2.08
N PHE A 4 5.87 -9.25 -1.92
CA PHE A 4 4.93 -10.14 -2.58
C PHE A 4 4.54 -9.55 -3.95
N ALA A 5 4.70 -10.35 -5.00
CA ALA A 5 4.28 -9.95 -6.35
C ALA A 5 2.75 -9.75 -6.39
N PRO A 6 2.23 -8.80 -7.20
CA PRO A 6 0.79 -8.53 -7.32
C PRO A 6 -0.04 -9.76 -7.70
N ASP A 7 0.58 -10.73 -8.38
CA ASP A 7 -0.05 -11.99 -8.80
C ASP A 7 -0.36 -12.94 -7.62
N GLU A 8 0.38 -12.85 -6.50
CA GLU A 8 0.17 -13.73 -5.34
C GLU A 8 -1.04 -13.31 -4.47
N VAL A 9 -1.52 -12.07 -4.64
CA VAL A 9 -2.58 -11.46 -3.79
C VAL A 9 -3.92 -11.34 -4.53
N GLY A 10 -3.98 -11.82 -5.78
CA GLY A 10 -5.18 -11.72 -6.63
C GLY A 10 -5.58 -10.27 -6.92
N LEU A 11 -4.60 -9.35 -7.00
CA LEU A 11 -4.87 -7.95 -7.27
C LEU A 11 -4.86 -7.72 -8.78
N ALA A 12 -6.04 -7.52 -9.37
CA ALA A 12 -6.20 -7.24 -10.82
C ALA A 12 -5.63 -5.86 -11.25
N ASP A 13 -5.23 -5.01 -10.30
CA ASP A 13 -4.67 -3.70 -10.58
C ASP A 13 -3.24 -3.82 -11.14
N LYS A 14 -3.04 -3.48 -12.43
CA LYS A 14 -1.71 -3.40 -13.08
C LYS A 14 -1.08 -2.01 -13.01
N SER A 15 -1.56 -1.16 -12.11
CA SER A 15 -1.06 0.22 -11.98
C SER A 15 0.40 0.24 -11.49
N PRO A 16 1.19 1.29 -11.80
CA PRO A 16 2.57 1.42 -11.33
C PRO A 16 2.75 1.43 -9.79
N CYS A 17 1.67 1.58 -9.01
CA CYS A 17 1.69 1.48 -7.55
C CYS A 17 1.03 0.19 -7.03
N ALA A 18 0.81 -0.80 -7.89
CA ALA A 18 0.10 -2.04 -7.56
C ALA A 18 0.86 -2.91 -6.54
N GLY A 19 2.19 -2.99 -6.65
CA GLY A 19 3.01 -3.74 -5.68
C GLY A 19 2.85 -3.18 -4.27
N ILE A 20 3.00 -1.85 -4.09
CA ILE A 20 2.83 -1.23 -2.76
C ILE A 20 1.42 -1.44 -2.23
N ARG A 21 0.42 -1.42 -3.12
CA ARG A 21 -0.97 -1.69 -2.74
C ARG A 21 -1.14 -3.13 -2.24
N ALA A 22 -0.49 -4.10 -2.87
CA ALA A 22 -0.51 -5.50 -2.45
C ALA A 22 0.13 -5.65 -1.06
N ASP A 23 1.32 -5.08 -0.85
CA ASP A 23 2.02 -5.16 0.43
C ASP A 23 1.25 -4.45 1.56
N LEU A 24 0.67 -3.27 1.28
CA LEU A 24 -0.18 -2.57 2.24
C LEU A 24 -1.42 -3.41 2.61
N LYS A 25 -2.04 -4.08 1.64
CA LYS A 25 -3.20 -4.95 1.87
C LYS A 25 -2.82 -6.14 2.74
N ILE A 26 -1.71 -6.81 2.45
CA ILE A 26 -1.21 -7.93 3.26
C ILE A 26 -0.91 -7.45 4.69
N CYS A 27 -0.23 -6.32 4.83
CA CYS A 27 0.12 -5.76 6.13
C CYS A 27 -1.14 -5.48 6.97
N LEU A 28 -2.18 -4.90 6.35
CA LEU A 28 -3.46 -4.64 7.02
C LEU A 28 -4.19 -5.94 7.38
N LEU A 29 -4.20 -6.95 6.50
CA LEU A 29 -4.79 -8.26 6.79
C LEU A 29 -4.04 -9.01 7.90
N ALA A 30 -2.73 -8.80 8.01
CA ALA A 30 -1.92 -9.36 9.08
C ALA A 30 -2.12 -8.65 10.42
N SER A 31 -2.51 -7.37 10.39
CA SER A 31 -2.67 -6.51 11.56
C SER A 31 -3.86 -6.89 12.45
N ASP A 32 -3.75 -6.53 13.72
CA ASP A 32 -4.78 -6.79 14.74
C ASP A 32 -6.11 -6.10 14.45
N CYS A 33 -6.11 -4.95 13.78
CA CYS A 33 -7.35 -4.23 13.48
C CYS A 33 -8.28 -5.01 12.53
N CYS A 34 -7.72 -5.70 11.53
CA CYS A 34 -8.54 -6.55 10.65
C CYS A 34 -8.80 -7.93 11.26
N LYS A 35 -7.86 -8.49 12.05
CA LYS A 35 -8.02 -9.82 12.65
C LYS A 35 -8.94 -9.84 13.87
N LYS A 36 -8.76 -8.90 14.80
CA LYS A 36 -9.47 -8.84 16.08
C LYS A 36 -10.77 -8.06 15.97
N ASP A 37 -10.69 -6.83 15.46
CA ASP A 37 -11.85 -5.94 15.42
C ASP A 37 -12.77 -6.19 14.21
N LYS A 38 -12.36 -7.07 13.28
CA LYS A 38 -13.06 -7.36 12.00
C LYS A 38 -13.45 -6.10 11.21
N LYS A 39 -12.72 -5.00 11.43
CA LYS A 39 -12.93 -3.74 10.72
C LYS A 39 -12.40 -3.83 9.31
N THR A 40 -12.96 -3.01 8.43
CA THR A 40 -12.42 -2.91 7.07
C THR A 40 -11.03 -2.26 7.11
N PRO A 41 -10.11 -2.62 6.19
CA PRO A 41 -8.77 -2.01 6.14
C PRO A 41 -8.81 -0.47 6.02
N ARG A 42 -9.89 0.08 5.44
CA ARG A 42 -10.13 1.53 5.33
C ARG A 42 -10.46 2.18 6.68
N GLU A 43 -11.20 1.48 7.54
CA GLU A 43 -11.50 1.96 8.90
C GLU A 43 -10.25 1.87 9.78
N CYS A 44 -9.48 0.79 9.68
CA CYS A 44 -8.19 0.66 10.35
C CYS A 44 -7.22 1.80 10.03
N LEU A 45 -7.18 2.21 8.76
CA LEU A 45 -6.38 3.36 8.31
C LEU A 45 -6.88 4.72 8.82
N ARG A 46 -8.18 4.86 9.12
CA ARG A 46 -8.74 6.09 9.70
C ARG A 46 -8.48 6.17 11.19
N ASP A 47 -8.66 5.05 11.90
CA ASP A 47 -8.52 5.00 13.36
C ASP A 47 -7.04 5.08 13.79
N GLY A 48 -6.10 4.84 12.87
CA GLY A 48 -4.66 4.97 13.14
C GLY A 48 -4.09 3.84 14.01
N VAL A 49 -4.88 2.81 14.30
CA VAL A 49 -4.52 1.65 15.12
C VAL A 49 -3.76 0.60 14.28
N VAL A 50 -2.81 1.06 13.48
CA VAL A 50 -2.07 0.21 12.53
C VAL A 50 -0.61 0.15 12.95
N PRO A 51 0.05 -1.02 12.93
CA PRO A 51 1.48 -1.13 13.21
C PRO A 51 2.32 -0.23 12.31
N MET A 52 3.47 0.20 12.85
CA MET A 52 4.41 1.12 12.21
C MET A 52 4.82 0.70 10.78
N GLU A 53 4.98 -0.61 10.55
CA GLU A 53 5.31 -1.14 9.22
C GLU A 53 4.22 -0.80 8.17
N CYS A 54 2.94 -0.99 8.53
CA CYS A 54 1.85 -0.65 7.62
C CYS A 54 1.69 0.86 7.46
N ALA A 55 2.02 1.66 8.49
CA ALA A 55 2.03 3.11 8.39
C ALA A 55 3.11 3.60 7.40
N GLN A 56 4.29 2.98 7.38
CA GLN A 56 5.33 3.24 6.38
C GLN A 56 4.86 2.83 4.98
N LEU A 57 4.24 1.67 4.82
CA LEU A 57 3.66 1.24 3.54
C LEU A 57 2.54 2.18 3.05
N ARG A 58 1.75 2.74 3.96
CA ARG A 58 0.76 3.77 3.62
C ARG A 58 1.42 5.03 3.08
N GLN A 59 2.51 5.47 3.70
CA GLN A 59 3.24 6.66 3.26
C GLN A 59 3.90 6.46 1.89
N THR A 60 4.56 5.32 1.68
CA THR A 60 5.14 4.97 0.38
C THR A 60 4.06 4.84 -0.72
N PHE A 61 2.88 4.29 -0.41
CA PHE A 61 1.76 4.25 -1.35
C PHE A 61 1.27 5.65 -1.73
N PHE A 62 1.18 6.55 -0.75
CA PHE A 62 0.83 7.94 -0.98
C PHE A 62 1.87 8.67 -1.84
N GLU A 63 3.16 8.45 -1.57
CA GLU A 63 4.25 8.99 -2.38
C GLU A 63 4.22 8.46 -3.82
N CYS A 64 3.95 7.16 -4.00
CA CYS A 64 3.84 6.56 -5.32
C CYS A 64 2.70 7.21 -6.12
N LYS A 65 1.49 7.32 -5.53
CA LYS A 65 0.38 8.03 -6.16
C LYS A 65 0.68 9.49 -6.46
N ARG A 66 1.32 10.19 -5.53
CA ARG A 66 1.75 11.57 -5.73
C ARG A 66 2.75 11.68 -6.87
N SER A 67 3.64 10.71 -7.03
CA SER A 67 4.63 10.69 -8.11
C SER A 67 4.01 10.49 -9.50
N LEU A 68 2.80 9.93 -9.59
CA LEU A 68 2.03 9.81 -10.83
C LEU A 68 1.44 11.15 -11.28
N LEU A 69 1.09 12.01 -10.31
CA LEU A 69 0.52 13.34 -10.56
C LEU A 69 1.61 14.43 -10.70
N ASP A 70 2.83 14.15 -10.23
CA ASP A 70 3.93 15.11 -10.27
C ASP A 70 4.51 15.24 -11.68
N ASN A 71 4.14 16.33 -12.36
CA ASN A 71 4.60 16.65 -13.70
C ASN A 71 6.13 16.76 -13.82
N ARG A 72 6.86 17.06 -12.73
CA ARG A 72 8.33 17.12 -12.73
C ARG A 72 8.97 15.75 -12.93
N ARG A 73 8.24 14.67 -12.60
CA ARG A 73 8.70 13.29 -12.74
C ARG A 73 8.41 12.69 -14.11
N ARG A 74 7.65 13.37 -14.98
CA ARG A 74 7.38 12.89 -16.35
C ARG A 74 8.67 12.59 -17.14
N PHE A 75 9.70 13.43 -16.98
CA PHE A 75 10.98 13.25 -17.67
C PHE A 75 11.93 12.27 -16.98
N ARG A 76 11.78 12.06 -15.66
CA ARG A 76 12.69 11.24 -14.84
C ARG A 76 12.18 9.83 -14.58
N GLY A 77 10.95 9.54 -14.99
CA GLY A 77 10.26 8.29 -14.67
C GLY A 77 9.61 8.33 -13.28
N HIS A 78 8.61 7.48 -13.10
CA HIS A 78 7.97 7.28 -11.80
C HIS A 78 8.92 6.53 -10.87
N LYS A 79 8.77 6.76 -9.55
CA LYS A 79 9.50 6.01 -8.53
C LYS A 79 8.95 4.58 -8.59
N GLY A 80 9.70 3.66 -9.20
CA GLY A 80 9.28 2.28 -9.36
C GLY A 80 9.15 1.57 -8.01
N TYR A 81 8.14 0.72 -7.92
CA TYR A 81 7.97 -0.28 -6.88
C TYR A 81 7.63 -1.61 -7.52
#